data_AF-A0A9P8GXF9-F1
#
_entry.id   AF-A0A9P8GXF9-F1
#
_cell.length_a   1.000
_cell.length_b   1.000
_cell.length_c   1.000
_cell.angle_alpha   90.00
_cell.angle_beta   90.00
_cell.angle_gamma   90.00
#
_symmetry.space_group_name_H-M   'P 1'
#
loop_
_entity.id
_entity.type
_entity.pdbx_description
1 polymer ?
#
loop_
_entity_poly.entity_id
_entity_poly.type
_entity_poly.pdbx_seq_one_letter_code
_entity_poly.pdbx_strand_id
1 'polypeptide(L)'
;MASYLKEKITGAQSDVDSADADKYFIQVTSGTSFEDSKAKQVIINGAPTQLSKNAKVAVRIKEYQGLPEGSPATSPYFDDQAHAHDTYSIAVSWIPEEDINANDLVWGIELINPIRDRIPGRFITTAFNIVKRFVDASLQCDPDADQPWVNGPILCSSAITFSIGSKGSCELPAILAEGGLSDDTAVRQDLSVPTAETQRRKHFLDEQKRKDFKFEKGRCYAFDFHNGYIDWKNYALKLPGFSFGVLKYINDRTHTVRFVLKSRKTGKVFVATTFRLLYGEELEKAKKTSAAAAGAAATAQTGEIKEVTSQHVNTAEDHQKEPMSQNGSPGNSNGEQETLEPLKGPEAGNVDPEELLQQPIQGPQTDMVHRSEVEQQPLQGPGEPNGTRLDESERSEDVPTGGAEARSQHDDEHPAEHAVEEVIAASEERRKSEQNK
;
A
#
# COMPACT_ATOMS: atom_id res chain seq x y z
N MET A 1 -7.66 0.59 47.71
CA MET A 1 -7.68 1.85 46.93
C MET A 1 -6.54 1.93 45.92
N ALA A 2 -5.31 2.30 46.28
CA ALA A 2 -4.23 2.61 45.30
C ALA A 2 -4.03 1.54 44.19
N SER A 3 -4.05 0.24 44.54
CA SER A 3 -3.91 -0.84 43.54
C SER A 3 -5.05 -0.88 42.49
N TYR A 4 -6.25 -0.44 42.86
CA TYR A 4 -7.43 -0.38 41.97
C TYR A 4 -7.42 0.86 41.05
N LEU A 5 -6.60 1.88 41.35
CA LEU A 5 -6.41 3.03 40.47
C LEU A 5 -5.30 2.80 39.45
N LYS A 6 -4.25 2.03 39.79
CA LYS A 6 -3.19 1.68 38.83
C LYS A 6 -3.77 1.00 37.58
N GLU A 7 -4.65 0.03 37.79
CA GLU A 7 -5.37 -0.72 36.75
C GLU A 7 -6.35 0.12 35.91
N LYS A 8 -6.73 1.33 36.38
CA LYS A 8 -7.64 2.25 35.67
C LYS A 8 -6.94 3.41 34.96
N ILE A 9 -5.62 3.57 35.14
CA ILE A 9 -4.84 4.66 34.53
C ILE A 9 -3.87 4.10 33.47
N THR A 10 -3.44 2.84 33.58
CA THR A 10 -2.76 2.13 32.48
C THR A 10 -3.78 1.69 31.43
N GLY A 11 -3.93 2.49 30.37
CA GLY A 11 -4.80 2.20 29.22
C GLY A 11 -4.31 0.99 28.39
N ALA A 12 -4.55 -0.23 28.89
CA ALA A 12 -4.39 -1.49 28.17
C ALA A 12 -3.12 -1.62 27.30
N GLN A 13 -1.95 -1.46 27.93
CA GLN A 13 -0.81 -2.30 27.57
C GLN A 13 -1.08 -3.69 28.17
N SER A 14 -1.50 -4.66 27.35
CA SER A 14 -1.41 -6.07 27.76
C SER A 14 -0.01 -6.57 27.43
N ASP A 15 0.67 -7.23 28.36
CA ASP A 15 2.06 -7.67 28.18
C ASP A 15 2.24 -8.43 26.85
N VAL A 16 3.06 -7.90 25.96
CA VAL A 16 3.45 -8.55 24.70
C VAL A 16 4.44 -9.65 25.06
N ASP A 17 3.93 -10.87 25.18
CA ASP A 17 4.74 -12.04 25.48
C ASP A 17 5.24 -12.66 24.16
N SER A 18 6.50 -12.38 23.85
CA SER A 18 7.17 -12.80 22.63
C SER A 18 7.88 -14.14 22.75
N ALA A 19 7.82 -14.82 23.91
CA ALA A 19 8.57 -16.05 24.18
C ALA A 19 8.26 -17.20 23.20
N ASP A 20 7.08 -17.16 22.58
CA ASP A 20 6.58 -18.16 21.65
C ASP A 20 6.64 -17.75 20.17
N ALA A 21 7.17 -16.56 19.85
CA ALA A 21 7.18 -16.02 18.49
C ALA A 21 7.91 -16.94 17.48
N ASP A 22 9.08 -17.47 17.86
CA ASP A 22 9.90 -18.36 17.00
C ASP A 22 9.21 -19.69 16.63
N LYS A 23 8.09 -20.04 17.27
CA LYS A 23 7.27 -21.20 16.90
C LYS A 23 6.44 -20.96 15.63
N TYR A 24 6.27 -19.71 15.22
CA TYR A 24 5.40 -19.30 14.12
C TYR A 24 6.22 -18.70 12.96
N PHE A 25 5.79 -18.97 11.73
CA PHE A 25 6.40 -18.43 10.52
C PHE A 25 5.31 -17.82 9.62
N ILE A 26 5.55 -16.62 9.09
CA ILE A 26 4.65 -16.00 8.13
C ILE A 26 4.80 -16.71 6.76
N GLN A 27 3.71 -17.00 6.07
CA GLN A 27 3.72 -17.33 4.64
C GLN A 27 2.68 -16.47 3.94
N VAL A 28 3.11 -15.75 2.90
CA VAL A 28 2.21 -14.88 2.12
C VAL A 28 1.97 -15.44 0.72
N THR A 29 0.71 -15.68 0.39
CA THR A 29 0.28 -15.93 -0.99
C THR A 29 -0.67 -14.83 -1.45
N SER A 30 -0.84 -14.64 -2.76
CA SER A 30 -1.78 -13.65 -3.28
C SER A 30 -2.41 -14.11 -4.59
N GLY A 31 -3.67 -13.74 -4.81
CA GLY A 31 -4.43 -14.10 -6.00
C GLY A 31 -5.52 -13.08 -6.31
N THR A 32 -6.30 -13.35 -7.36
CA THR A 32 -7.46 -12.52 -7.77
C THR A 32 -8.81 -13.16 -7.40
N SER A 33 -8.80 -14.13 -6.49
CA SER A 33 -9.98 -14.73 -5.85
C SER A 33 -9.58 -15.31 -4.48
N PHE A 34 -10.55 -15.82 -3.72
CA PHE A 34 -10.30 -16.53 -2.45
C PHE A 34 -9.96 -18.02 -2.61
N GLU A 35 -9.68 -18.48 -3.82
CA GLU A 35 -9.25 -19.85 -4.08
C GLU A 35 -7.75 -19.99 -3.83
N ASP A 36 -7.37 -20.48 -2.65
CA ASP A 36 -5.97 -20.68 -2.24
C ASP A 36 -5.15 -21.51 -3.25
N SER A 37 -5.78 -22.39 -4.04
CA SER A 37 -5.16 -23.18 -5.11
C SER A 37 -4.80 -22.38 -6.38
N LYS A 38 -5.36 -21.18 -6.55
CA LYS A 38 -5.03 -20.21 -7.61
C LYS A 38 -4.13 -19.07 -7.11
N ALA A 39 -3.87 -19.00 -5.81
CA ALA A 39 -2.97 -18.02 -5.23
C ALA A 39 -1.51 -18.37 -5.53
N LYS A 40 -0.70 -17.35 -5.83
CA LYS A 40 0.74 -17.48 -6.07
C LYS A 40 1.52 -17.19 -4.80
N GLN A 41 2.64 -17.88 -4.59
CA GLN A 41 3.61 -17.51 -3.56
C GLN A 41 4.15 -16.11 -3.87
N VAL A 42 4.12 -15.21 -2.89
CA VAL A 42 4.67 -13.85 -3.04
C VAL A 42 6.16 -13.85 -2.71
N ILE A 43 6.93 -13.06 -3.45
CA ILE A 43 8.34 -12.76 -3.15
C ILE A 43 8.38 -11.65 -2.10
N ILE A 44 8.70 -11.99 -0.86
CA ILE A 44 8.75 -11.02 0.24
C ILE A 44 10.01 -10.15 0.14
N ASN A 45 9.85 -8.84 0.36
CA ASN A 45 10.91 -7.82 0.32
C ASN A 45 11.65 -7.71 -1.04
N GLY A 46 11.14 -8.35 -2.09
CA GLY A 46 11.71 -8.39 -3.44
C GLY A 46 10.79 -7.82 -4.52
N ALA A 47 10.93 -8.33 -5.75
CA ALA A 47 10.23 -7.82 -6.93
C ALA A 47 8.70 -8.10 -6.92
N PRO A 48 7.88 -7.23 -7.55
CA PRO A 48 6.44 -7.45 -7.69
C PRO A 48 6.07 -8.81 -8.30
N THR A 49 5.18 -9.52 -7.63
CA THR A 49 4.60 -10.79 -8.07
C THR A 49 3.40 -10.51 -9.00
N GLN A 50 3.51 -10.92 -10.28
CA GLN A 50 2.43 -10.79 -11.27
C GLN A 50 1.29 -11.77 -10.95
N LEU A 51 0.10 -11.27 -10.60
CA LEU A 51 -1.06 -12.09 -10.25
C LEU A 51 -1.84 -12.50 -11.51
N SER A 52 -2.26 -11.51 -12.31
CA SER A 52 -2.90 -11.69 -13.62
C SER A 52 -2.37 -10.62 -14.59
N LYS A 53 -2.79 -10.63 -15.86
CA LYS A 53 -2.46 -9.53 -16.79
C LYS A 53 -2.90 -8.14 -16.31
N ASN A 54 -3.86 -8.07 -15.38
CA ASN A 54 -4.47 -6.86 -14.86
C ASN A 54 -4.05 -6.54 -13.41
N ALA A 55 -3.14 -7.32 -12.80
CA ALA A 55 -2.76 -7.12 -11.39
C ALA A 55 -1.33 -7.60 -11.05
N LYS A 56 -0.57 -6.77 -10.32
CA LYS A 56 0.69 -7.08 -9.64
C LYS A 56 0.57 -6.79 -8.15
N VAL A 57 1.34 -7.47 -7.30
CA VAL A 57 1.48 -7.15 -5.88
C VAL A 57 2.94 -7.22 -5.43
N ALA A 58 3.39 -6.29 -4.60
CA ALA A 58 4.63 -6.38 -3.84
C ALA A 58 4.30 -6.37 -2.34
N VAL A 59 4.92 -7.26 -1.57
CA VAL A 59 4.72 -7.32 -0.11
C VAL A 59 6.07 -7.17 0.57
N ARG A 60 6.15 -6.20 1.48
CA ARG A 60 7.36 -5.84 2.21
C ARG A 60 7.06 -5.96 3.70
N ILE A 61 7.96 -6.56 4.47
CA ILE A 61 7.80 -6.82 5.90
C ILE A 61 9.15 -6.57 6.58
N LYS A 62 9.17 -5.67 7.57
CA LYS A 62 10.34 -5.33 8.36
C LYS A 62 10.54 -6.39 9.45
N GLU A 63 11.78 -6.86 9.62
CA GLU A 63 12.13 -8.01 10.48
C GLU A 63 11.37 -9.30 10.10
N TYR A 64 11.31 -9.61 8.80
CA TYR A 64 10.57 -10.77 8.29
C TYR A 64 11.11 -12.12 8.75
N GLN A 65 10.21 -12.95 9.31
CA GLN A 65 10.44 -14.34 9.71
C GLN A 65 9.36 -15.24 9.08
N GLY A 66 9.72 -16.03 8.06
CA GLY A 66 8.72 -16.72 7.26
C GLY A 66 9.20 -17.55 6.07
N LEU A 67 8.26 -17.98 5.24
CA LEU A 67 8.44 -18.83 4.06
C LEU A 67 8.07 -18.09 2.76
N PRO A 68 8.85 -18.22 1.67
CA PRO A 68 10.01 -19.10 1.52
C PRO A 68 11.23 -18.60 2.31
N GLU A 69 11.98 -19.56 2.83
CA GLU A 69 13.27 -19.34 3.48
C GLU A 69 14.25 -18.70 2.48
N GLY A 70 15.10 -17.78 2.94
CA GLY A 70 15.99 -16.99 2.08
C GLY A 70 15.38 -15.71 1.49
N SER A 71 14.11 -15.41 1.74
CA SER A 71 13.59 -14.04 1.52
C SER A 71 14.33 -13.05 2.43
N PRO A 72 14.67 -11.83 1.98
CA PRO A 72 15.35 -10.83 2.83
C PRO A 72 14.53 -10.48 4.08
N ALA A 73 15.20 -10.27 5.22
CA ALA A 73 14.56 -9.89 6.48
C ALA A 73 14.06 -8.43 6.51
N THR A 74 14.45 -7.60 5.55
CA THR A 74 14.00 -6.20 5.38
C THR A 74 14.07 -5.82 3.90
N SER A 75 13.60 -4.62 3.55
CA SER A 75 13.62 -4.06 2.20
C SER A 75 14.08 -2.59 2.23
N PRO A 76 14.84 -2.09 1.22
CA PRO A 76 15.24 -0.67 1.14
C PRO A 76 14.10 0.34 1.15
N TYR A 77 12.85 -0.12 0.91
CA TYR A 77 11.64 0.66 1.14
C TYR A 77 11.57 1.26 2.56
N PHE A 78 12.04 0.55 3.58
CA PHE A 78 12.02 1.01 4.97
C PHE A 78 13.16 1.97 5.33
N ASP A 79 14.05 2.28 4.38
CA ASP A 79 15.11 3.28 4.48
C ASP A 79 14.68 4.63 3.85
N ASP A 80 13.55 4.66 3.12
CA ASP A 80 12.96 5.89 2.58
C ASP A 80 12.31 6.73 3.68
N GLN A 81 12.45 8.06 3.61
CA GLN A 81 11.98 8.98 4.64
C GLN A 81 10.44 8.94 4.83
N ALA A 82 9.65 8.66 3.80
CA ALA A 82 8.20 8.52 3.91
C ALA A 82 7.79 7.21 4.62
N HIS A 83 8.66 6.20 4.63
CA HIS A 83 8.37 4.82 5.04
C HIS A 83 9.25 4.31 6.21
N ALA A 84 10.14 5.16 6.75
CA ALA A 84 11.04 4.80 7.86
C ALA A 84 10.31 4.27 9.11
N HIS A 85 9.09 4.76 9.35
CA HIS A 85 8.22 4.36 10.47
C HIS A 85 7.32 3.17 10.14
N ASP A 86 7.27 2.70 8.89
CA ASP A 86 6.47 1.55 8.51
C ASP A 86 7.13 0.23 8.93
N THR A 87 6.31 -0.75 9.25
CA THR A 87 6.74 -2.14 9.54
C THR A 87 6.35 -3.10 8.42
N TYR A 88 5.46 -2.69 7.51
CA TYR A 88 5.09 -3.44 6.32
C TYR A 88 4.50 -2.55 5.24
N SER A 89 4.41 -3.11 4.03
CA SER A 89 3.72 -2.55 2.88
C SER A 89 3.08 -3.67 2.05
N ILE A 90 1.88 -3.42 1.53
CA ILE A 90 1.19 -4.26 0.55
C ILE A 90 0.84 -3.35 -0.62
N ALA A 91 1.75 -3.28 -1.60
CA ALA A 91 1.60 -2.47 -2.79
C ALA A 91 0.95 -3.28 -3.92
N VAL A 92 -0.03 -2.69 -4.61
CA VAL A 92 -0.79 -3.28 -5.70
C VAL A 92 -0.77 -2.33 -6.89
N SER A 93 -0.51 -2.85 -8.09
CA SER A 93 -0.91 -2.17 -9.34
C SER A 93 -2.02 -2.97 -10.02
N TRP A 94 -3.05 -2.29 -10.52
CA TRP A 94 -4.29 -2.90 -10.98
C TRP A 94 -4.92 -2.14 -12.15
N ILE A 95 -5.54 -2.89 -13.07
CA ILE A 95 -6.31 -2.37 -14.21
C ILE A 95 -7.77 -2.88 -14.09
N PRO A 96 -8.79 -1.99 -13.98
CA PRO A 96 -10.19 -2.40 -13.96
C PRO A 96 -10.67 -2.98 -15.29
N GLU A 97 -11.46 -4.03 -15.23
CA GLU A 97 -12.10 -4.67 -16.39
C GLU A 97 -13.42 -3.99 -16.80
N GLU A 98 -13.94 -3.16 -15.90
CA GLU A 98 -15.22 -2.47 -15.91
C GLU A 98 -15.09 -1.17 -15.08
N ASP A 99 -15.93 -0.17 -15.34
CA ASP A 99 -15.96 1.06 -14.52
C ASP A 99 -16.47 0.74 -13.12
N ILE A 100 -15.72 1.11 -12.09
CA ILE A 100 -16.09 0.86 -10.69
C ILE A 100 -16.20 2.19 -9.93
N ASN A 101 -17.31 2.40 -9.24
CA ASN A 101 -17.54 3.60 -8.43
C ASN A 101 -16.60 3.63 -7.21
N ALA A 102 -16.03 4.78 -6.84
CA ALA A 102 -15.15 4.84 -5.66
C ALA A 102 -15.88 4.59 -4.33
N ASN A 103 -17.20 4.68 -4.27
CA ASN A 103 -17.96 4.24 -3.10
C ASN A 103 -18.05 2.71 -3.02
N ASP A 104 -17.89 1.98 -4.14
CA ASP A 104 -18.00 0.52 -4.20
C ASP A 104 -16.65 -0.22 -4.02
N LEU A 105 -15.52 0.38 -4.41
CA LEU A 105 -14.19 -0.25 -4.27
C LEU A 105 -13.63 -0.09 -2.85
N VAL A 106 -13.49 -1.20 -2.13
CA VAL A 106 -12.99 -1.22 -0.75
C VAL A 106 -11.65 -1.93 -0.62
N TRP A 107 -10.84 -1.44 0.31
CA TRP A 107 -9.70 -2.16 0.87
C TRP A 107 -10.01 -2.56 2.31
N GLY A 108 -9.49 -3.70 2.76
CA GLY A 108 -9.70 -4.14 4.13
C GLY A 108 -9.01 -5.45 4.50
N ILE A 109 -9.32 -5.91 5.71
CA ILE A 109 -8.80 -7.11 6.35
C ILE A 109 -9.97 -8.07 6.61
N GLU A 110 -9.80 -9.33 6.26
CA GLU A 110 -10.78 -10.41 6.46
C GLU A 110 -10.10 -11.59 7.17
N LEU A 111 -10.70 -12.07 8.27
CA LEU A 111 -10.24 -13.22 9.03
C LEU A 111 -11.07 -14.46 8.70
N ILE A 112 -10.41 -15.59 8.50
CA ILE A 112 -11.08 -16.85 8.12
C ILE A 112 -11.74 -17.55 9.34
N ASN A 113 -11.47 -17.07 10.56
CA ASN A 113 -11.94 -17.66 11.82
C ASN A 113 -12.55 -16.57 12.72
N PRO A 114 -13.58 -16.90 13.54
CA PRO A 114 -14.15 -15.96 14.52
C PRO A 114 -13.14 -15.57 15.61
N ILE A 115 -13.23 -14.33 16.08
CA ILE A 115 -12.38 -13.76 17.14
C ILE A 115 -13.12 -13.38 18.43
N ARG A 116 -14.45 -13.24 18.39
CA ARG A 116 -15.32 -12.88 19.52
C ARG A 116 -15.10 -13.73 20.78
N ASP A 117 -14.87 -15.03 20.60
CA ASP A 117 -14.67 -16.02 21.66
C ASP A 117 -13.22 -16.09 22.18
N ARG A 118 -12.34 -15.17 21.70
CA ARG A 118 -10.87 -15.22 21.89
C ARG A 118 -10.29 -13.89 22.35
N ILE A 119 -10.59 -12.81 21.63
CA ILE A 119 -10.10 -11.47 21.94
C ILE A 119 -11.19 -10.76 22.74
N PRO A 120 -10.92 -10.27 23.97
CA PRO A 120 -11.92 -9.57 24.77
C PRO A 120 -12.51 -8.39 24.00
N GLY A 121 -13.85 -8.37 23.81
CA GLY A 121 -14.52 -7.39 22.92
C GLY A 121 -14.14 -5.93 23.17
N ARG A 122 -13.91 -5.54 24.43
CA ARG A 122 -13.41 -4.19 24.81
C ARG A 122 -12.11 -3.79 24.08
N PHE A 123 -11.21 -4.74 23.82
CA PHE A 123 -9.96 -4.51 23.11
C PHE A 123 -10.20 -4.35 21.60
N ILE A 124 -11.15 -5.11 21.03
CA ILE A 124 -11.58 -4.94 19.63
C ILE A 124 -12.19 -3.55 19.43
N THR A 125 -13.14 -3.16 20.29
CA THR A 125 -13.77 -1.82 20.24
C THR A 125 -12.75 -0.69 20.43
N THR A 126 -11.81 -0.85 21.36
CA THR A 126 -10.73 0.12 21.59
C THR A 126 -9.84 0.25 20.35
N ALA A 127 -9.35 -0.86 19.80
CA ALA A 127 -8.52 -0.87 18.60
C ALA A 127 -9.23 -0.22 17.41
N PHE A 128 -10.49 -0.60 17.16
CA PHE A 128 -11.28 -0.08 16.04
C PHE A 128 -11.54 1.42 16.17
N ASN A 129 -11.88 1.91 17.36
CA ASN A 129 -12.07 3.35 17.60
C ASN A 129 -10.79 4.15 17.37
N ILE A 130 -9.63 3.63 17.77
CA ILE A 130 -8.33 4.27 17.54
C ILE A 130 -7.99 4.26 16.04
N VAL A 131 -8.17 3.13 15.33
CA VAL A 131 -7.95 3.05 13.88
C VAL A 131 -8.89 4.00 13.12
N LYS A 132 -10.17 4.11 13.51
CA LYS A 132 -11.10 5.10 12.95
C LYS A 132 -10.68 6.56 13.21
N ARG A 133 -10.04 6.85 14.35
CA ARG A 133 -9.60 8.21 14.71
C ARG A 133 -8.31 8.63 14.01
N PHE A 134 -7.37 7.70 13.83
CA PHE A 134 -6.01 8.01 13.36
C PHE A 134 -5.68 7.51 11.94
N VAL A 135 -6.49 6.64 11.35
CA VAL A 135 -6.22 6.03 10.03
C VAL A 135 -7.32 6.33 9.02
N ASP A 136 -8.55 5.92 9.32
CA ASP A 136 -9.69 6.07 8.39
C ASP A 136 -11.05 6.04 9.10
N ALA A 137 -11.69 7.21 9.18
CA ALA A 137 -13.01 7.35 9.80
C ALA A 137 -14.14 6.67 9.02
N SER A 138 -13.94 6.32 7.75
CA SER A 138 -14.94 5.64 6.91
C SER A 138 -15.00 4.12 7.13
N LEU A 139 -14.02 3.53 7.85
CA LEU A 139 -13.97 2.09 8.12
C LEU A 139 -15.23 1.58 8.81
N GLN A 140 -15.69 0.44 8.35
CA GLN A 140 -16.73 -0.39 8.94
C GLN A 140 -16.12 -1.74 9.32
N CYS A 141 -16.65 -2.40 10.34
CA CYS A 141 -16.24 -3.74 10.71
C CYS A 141 -17.42 -4.57 11.21
N ASP A 142 -17.28 -5.89 11.12
CA ASP A 142 -18.03 -6.86 11.91
C ASP A 142 -17.00 -7.79 12.60
N PRO A 143 -16.79 -7.65 13.92
CA PRO A 143 -15.86 -8.51 14.66
C PRO A 143 -16.52 -9.80 15.17
N ASP A 144 -17.85 -9.88 15.15
CA ASP A 144 -18.66 -10.94 15.75
C ASP A 144 -19.13 -11.98 14.73
N ALA A 145 -19.00 -11.69 13.43
CA ALA A 145 -19.16 -12.65 12.33
C ALA A 145 -18.24 -13.89 12.47
N ASP A 146 -18.65 -15.00 11.85
CA ASP A 146 -17.81 -16.21 11.73
C ASP A 146 -16.58 -16.00 10.82
N GLN A 147 -16.65 -15.00 9.93
CA GLN A 147 -15.51 -14.46 9.20
C GLN A 147 -15.41 -12.95 9.48
N PRO A 148 -14.75 -12.56 10.59
CA PRO A 148 -14.62 -11.17 11.00
C PRO A 148 -13.94 -10.31 9.94
N TRP A 149 -14.40 -9.08 9.75
CA TRP A 149 -13.86 -8.19 8.72
C TRP A 149 -13.80 -6.73 9.17
N VAL A 150 -12.88 -5.96 8.58
CA VAL A 150 -12.81 -4.50 8.65
C VAL A 150 -12.42 -3.94 7.29
N ASN A 151 -13.23 -3.08 6.68
CA ASN A 151 -12.93 -2.48 5.37
C ASN A 151 -13.50 -1.06 5.21
N GLY A 152 -12.98 -0.34 4.22
CA GLY A 152 -13.40 1.02 3.88
C GLY A 152 -13.12 1.35 2.41
N PRO A 153 -13.81 2.36 1.83
CA PRO A 153 -13.56 2.80 0.46
C PRO A 153 -12.12 3.31 0.30
N ILE A 154 -11.37 2.71 -0.62
CA ILE A 154 -9.90 2.69 -0.60
C ILE A 154 -9.20 4.07 -0.56
N LEU A 155 -9.83 5.12 -1.11
CA LEU A 155 -9.24 6.46 -1.18
C LEU A 155 -9.26 7.24 0.16
N CYS A 156 -9.97 6.74 1.19
CA CYS A 156 -10.22 7.44 2.46
C CYS A 156 -9.14 7.26 3.52
N SER A 157 -8.30 6.22 3.40
CA SER A 157 -7.32 5.88 4.43
C SER A 157 -6.06 6.75 4.36
N SER A 158 -5.48 7.09 5.51
CA SER A 158 -4.12 7.65 5.60
C SER A 158 -3.03 6.58 5.48
N ALA A 159 -3.38 5.31 5.65
CA ALA A 159 -2.49 4.16 5.44
C ALA A 159 -2.52 3.67 3.97
N ILE A 160 -2.97 4.51 3.03
CA ILE A 160 -3.00 4.24 1.59
C ILE A 160 -2.29 5.38 0.86
N THR A 161 -1.17 5.07 0.19
CA THR A 161 -0.65 5.89 -0.90
C THR A 161 -1.37 5.51 -2.20
N PHE A 162 -1.71 6.48 -3.05
CA PHE A 162 -2.53 6.32 -4.26
C PHE A 162 -1.94 7.03 -5.47
N SER A 163 -1.79 6.30 -6.58
CA SER A 163 -1.25 6.79 -7.84
C SER A 163 -2.15 6.38 -9.02
N ILE A 164 -2.33 7.30 -9.98
CA ILE A 164 -3.09 7.05 -11.22
C ILE A 164 -2.12 6.99 -12.40
N GLY A 165 -2.29 6.04 -13.31
CA GLY A 165 -1.48 5.94 -14.52
C GLY A 165 -2.27 5.91 -15.82
N SER A 166 -1.52 5.75 -16.90
CA SER A 166 -2.01 5.56 -18.26
C SER A 166 -2.89 4.31 -18.43
N LYS A 167 -3.51 4.18 -19.61
CA LYS A 167 -4.35 3.01 -19.97
C LYS A 167 -3.53 1.88 -20.59
N GLY A 168 -3.91 0.64 -20.31
CA GLY A 168 -3.38 -0.57 -20.96
C GLY A 168 -2.05 -1.12 -20.44
N SER A 169 -1.27 -0.35 -19.69
CA SER A 169 -0.07 -0.81 -18.97
C SER A 169 -0.11 -0.35 -17.51
N CYS A 170 0.47 -1.12 -16.59
CA CYS A 170 0.42 -0.81 -15.17
C CYS A 170 1.64 -1.39 -14.42
N GLU A 171 2.68 -0.56 -14.29
CA GLU A 171 3.86 -0.88 -13.49
C GLU A 171 3.64 -0.59 -12.01
N LEU A 172 4.41 -1.28 -11.17
CA LEU A 172 4.41 -1.10 -9.71
C LEU A 172 5.83 -0.71 -9.29
N PRO A 173 6.11 0.56 -8.97
CA PRO A 173 7.46 1.01 -8.63
C PRO A 173 7.94 0.43 -7.28
N ALA A 174 9.26 0.47 -7.08
CA ALA A 174 9.91 -0.07 -5.88
C ALA A 174 9.51 0.65 -4.58
N ILE A 175 9.18 1.94 -4.69
CA ILE A 175 8.50 2.79 -3.70
C ILE A 175 7.37 3.50 -4.45
N LEU A 176 6.17 3.60 -3.86
CA LEU A 176 5.02 4.26 -4.50
C LEU A 176 4.88 5.69 -3.97
N ALA A 177 4.69 6.65 -4.87
CA ALA A 177 4.49 8.06 -4.51
C ALA A 177 3.04 8.50 -4.80
N GLU A 178 2.49 9.35 -3.94
CA GLU A 178 1.17 9.94 -4.11
C GLU A 178 1.15 10.83 -5.37
N GLY A 179 0.25 10.56 -6.31
CA GLY A 179 0.11 11.39 -7.51
C GLY A 179 -0.19 10.61 -8.78
N GLY A 180 0.73 10.69 -9.75
CA GLY A 180 0.69 9.99 -11.02
C GLY A 180 1.77 8.90 -11.12
N LEU A 181 1.54 7.88 -11.94
CA LEU A 181 2.56 6.93 -12.37
C LEU A 181 3.11 7.42 -13.71
N SER A 182 4.31 8.02 -13.70
CA SER A 182 4.82 8.92 -14.75
C SER A 182 4.05 10.26 -14.82
N ASP A 183 4.20 11.01 -15.92
CA ASP A 183 3.70 12.39 -16.09
C ASP A 183 2.15 12.51 -16.15
N ASP A 184 1.42 11.41 -15.91
CA ASP A 184 -0.05 11.28 -15.75
C ASP A 184 -0.69 12.19 -14.66
N THR A 185 0.06 13.16 -14.12
CA THR A 185 -0.42 14.22 -13.21
C THR A 185 -1.65 14.97 -13.73
N ALA A 186 -1.71 15.24 -15.04
CA ALA A 186 -2.87 15.86 -15.68
C ALA A 186 -4.15 15.02 -15.51
N VAL A 187 -4.07 13.70 -15.69
CA VAL A 187 -5.20 12.77 -15.51
C VAL A 187 -5.76 12.86 -14.09
N ARG A 188 -4.89 13.00 -13.08
CA ARG A 188 -5.31 13.15 -11.68
C ARG A 188 -6.07 14.46 -11.46
N GLN A 189 -5.63 15.56 -12.10
CA GLN A 189 -6.30 16.85 -12.06
C GLN A 189 -7.64 16.84 -12.80
N ASP A 190 -7.71 16.24 -13.99
CA ASP A 190 -8.96 16.09 -14.77
C ASP A 190 -10.03 15.30 -14.00
N LEU A 191 -9.62 14.24 -13.29
CA LEU A 191 -10.47 13.45 -12.40
C LEU A 191 -10.78 14.15 -11.05
N SER A 192 -10.39 15.43 -10.88
CA SER A 192 -10.61 16.25 -9.69
C SER A 192 -10.05 15.66 -8.38
N VAL A 193 -9.05 14.77 -8.47
CA VAL A 193 -8.41 14.13 -7.32
C VAL A 193 -7.34 15.07 -6.75
N PRO A 194 -7.41 15.46 -5.45
CA PRO A 194 -6.40 16.32 -4.85
C PRO A 194 -4.99 15.70 -4.92
N THR A 195 -3.97 16.54 -5.06
CA THR A 195 -2.57 16.09 -5.22
C THR A 195 -2.01 15.48 -3.94
N ALA A 196 -2.17 16.15 -2.79
CA ALA A 196 -1.66 15.67 -1.51
C ALA A 196 -2.57 14.60 -0.85
N GLU A 197 -1.97 13.55 -0.31
CA GLU A 197 -2.65 12.40 0.32
C GLU A 197 -3.66 12.82 1.41
N THR A 198 -3.31 13.77 2.27
CA THR A 198 -4.22 14.27 3.32
C THR A 198 -5.40 15.08 2.75
N GLN A 199 -5.22 15.75 1.60
CA GLN A 199 -6.33 16.38 0.88
C GLN A 199 -7.19 15.34 0.17
N ARG A 200 -6.58 14.31 -0.45
CA ARG A 200 -7.28 13.16 -1.06
C ARG A 200 -8.19 12.48 -0.03
N ARG A 201 -7.65 12.13 1.14
CA ARG A 201 -8.42 11.58 2.27
C ARG A 201 -9.60 12.48 2.63
N LYS A 202 -9.36 13.77 2.89
CA LYS A 202 -10.44 14.70 3.29
C LYS A 202 -11.52 14.80 2.21
N HIS A 203 -11.14 14.82 0.94
CA HIS A 203 -12.06 14.87 -0.20
C HIS A 203 -12.91 13.59 -0.30
N PHE A 204 -12.31 12.40 -0.22
CA PHE A 204 -13.05 11.14 -0.36
C PHE A 204 -13.72 10.64 0.91
N LEU A 205 -13.54 11.28 2.07
CA LEU A 205 -14.41 11.05 3.23
C LEU A 205 -15.86 11.52 2.97
N ASP A 206 -16.08 12.50 2.07
CA ASP A 206 -17.39 12.84 1.52
C ASP A 206 -17.90 11.70 0.61
N GLU A 207 -19.09 11.18 0.90
CA GLU A 207 -19.70 10.11 0.11
C GLU A 207 -20.11 10.55 -1.30
N GLN A 208 -20.51 11.81 -1.49
CA GLN A 208 -20.86 12.29 -2.81
C GLN A 208 -19.63 12.33 -3.71
N LYS A 209 -18.47 12.74 -3.19
CA LYS A 209 -17.20 12.67 -3.93
C LYS A 209 -16.79 11.25 -4.31
N ARG A 210 -17.03 10.27 -3.44
CA ARG A 210 -16.85 8.84 -3.78
C ARG A 210 -17.83 8.36 -4.85
N LYS A 211 -19.06 8.90 -4.89
CA LYS A 211 -20.09 8.60 -5.89
C LYS A 211 -19.81 9.27 -7.24
N ASP A 212 -19.26 10.48 -7.24
CA ASP A 212 -18.90 11.23 -8.44
C ASP A 212 -17.69 10.60 -9.18
N PHE A 213 -16.70 10.09 -8.43
CA PHE A 213 -15.50 9.46 -9.00
C PHE A 213 -15.71 8.00 -9.46
N LYS A 214 -15.06 7.63 -10.56
CA LYS A 214 -14.98 6.26 -11.08
C LYS A 214 -13.54 5.82 -11.32
N PHE A 215 -13.21 4.61 -10.89
CA PHE A 215 -12.09 3.85 -11.40
C PHE A 215 -12.42 3.38 -12.83
N GLU A 216 -11.99 4.16 -13.82
CA GLU A 216 -12.16 3.88 -15.26
C GLU A 216 -11.65 2.50 -15.69
N LYS A 217 -12.45 1.81 -16.51
CA LYS A 217 -12.02 0.62 -17.25
C LYS A 217 -10.73 0.84 -18.03
N GLY A 218 -9.79 -0.10 -17.90
CA GLY A 218 -8.54 -0.12 -18.64
C GLY A 218 -7.46 0.86 -18.18
N ARG A 219 -7.72 1.70 -17.16
CA ARG A 219 -6.72 2.60 -16.58
C ARG A 219 -5.91 1.91 -15.48
N CYS A 220 -4.62 2.22 -15.39
CA CYS A 220 -3.80 1.80 -14.26
C CYS A 220 -4.12 2.60 -12.99
N TYR A 221 -4.30 1.90 -11.88
CA TYR A 221 -4.28 2.46 -10.54
C TYR A 221 -3.29 1.68 -9.68
N ALA A 222 -2.50 2.37 -8.88
CA ALA A 222 -1.67 1.76 -7.86
C ALA A 222 -2.05 2.26 -6.47
N PHE A 223 -1.94 1.36 -5.51
CA PHE A 223 -2.19 1.61 -4.10
C PHE A 223 -1.06 0.96 -3.31
N ASP A 224 -0.60 1.60 -2.23
CA ASP A 224 0.28 0.94 -1.25
C ASP A 224 -0.36 1.04 0.13
N PHE A 225 -0.61 -0.11 0.76
CA PHE A 225 -1.14 -0.19 2.11
C PHE A 225 0.00 -0.42 3.11
N HIS A 226 0.41 0.64 3.79
CA HIS A 226 1.57 0.68 4.68
C HIS A 226 1.22 1.38 6.01
N ASN A 227 1.91 1.01 7.09
CA ASN A 227 1.92 1.68 8.40
C ASN A 227 2.88 0.94 9.36
N GLY A 228 3.17 1.55 10.51
CA GLY A 228 3.91 0.93 11.62
C GLY A 228 3.06 0.19 12.67
N TYR A 229 1.76 -0.01 12.46
CA TYR A 229 0.85 -0.45 13.53
C TYR A 229 0.86 -1.96 13.82
N ILE A 230 1.58 -2.76 13.04
CA ILE A 230 1.75 -4.21 13.24
C ILE A 230 3.22 -4.52 13.53
N ASP A 231 3.49 -5.08 14.69
CA ASP A 231 4.77 -5.72 15.00
C ASP A 231 4.75 -7.16 14.48
N TRP A 232 5.44 -7.40 13.36
CA TRP A 232 5.48 -8.71 12.69
C TRP A 232 6.44 -9.71 13.34
N LYS A 233 7.30 -9.26 14.26
CA LYS A 233 8.30 -10.08 14.96
C LYS A 233 7.77 -10.60 16.29
N ASN A 234 7.09 -9.74 17.04
CA ASN A 234 6.46 -10.06 18.32
C ASN A 234 4.96 -10.35 18.18
N TYR A 235 4.45 -10.38 16.95
CA TYR A 235 3.04 -10.57 16.58
C TYR A 235 2.08 -9.75 17.45
N ALA A 236 2.27 -8.43 17.46
CA ALA A 236 1.51 -7.51 18.30
C ALA A 236 0.91 -6.35 17.50
N LEU A 237 -0.30 -5.91 17.87
CA LEU A 237 -0.83 -4.65 17.38
C LEU A 237 -0.30 -3.50 18.26
N LYS A 238 0.20 -2.44 17.63
CA LYS A 238 0.76 -1.25 18.27
C LYS A 238 0.03 -0.01 17.73
N LEU A 239 -1.00 0.44 18.45
CA LEU A 239 -1.77 1.64 18.09
C LEU A 239 -1.43 2.81 19.04
N PRO A 240 -1.74 4.07 18.66
CA PRO A 240 -1.58 5.22 19.55
C PRO A 240 -2.26 5.01 20.91
N GLY A 241 -1.46 4.89 21.97
CA GLY A 241 -1.92 4.69 23.35
C GLY A 241 -2.49 3.29 23.69
N PHE A 242 -2.34 2.28 22.82
CA PHE A 242 -2.91 0.94 23.02
C PHE A 242 -2.10 -0.15 22.32
N SER A 243 -1.78 -1.25 23.00
CA SER A 243 -1.06 -2.37 22.36
C SER A 243 -1.40 -3.73 22.98
N PHE A 244 -1.53 -4.74 22.12
CA PHE A 244 -1.73 -6.13 22.53
C PHE A 244 -0.92 -7.11 21.70
N GLY A 245 -0.31 -8.10 22.38
CA GLY A 245 0.28 -9.27 21.73
C GLY A 245 -0.83 -10.21 21.27
N VAL A 246 -0.85 -10.54 19.97
CA VAL A 246 -1.90 -11.35 19.36
C VAL A 246 -1.81 -12.81 19.83
N LEU A 247 -0.59 -13.35 20.02
CA LEU A 247 -0.35 -14.75 20.43
C LEU A 247 -1.15 -15.17 21.67
N LYS A 248 -1.35 -14.28 22.65
CA LYS A 248 -2.15 -14.57 23.86
C LYS A 248 -3.62 -14.91 23.59
N TYR A 249 -4.12 -14.58 22.40
CA TYR A 249 -5.50 -14.80 21.97
C TYR A 249 -5.60 -15.74 20.75
N ILE A 250 -4.47 -16.15 20.17
CA ILE A 250 -4.41 -17.11 19.06
C ILE A 250 -3.64 -18.35 19.48
N ASN A 251 -4.36 -19.45 19.71
CA ASN A 251 -3.81 -20.74 20.15
C ASN A 251 -2.72 -21.26 19.20
N ASP A 252 -1.96 -22.25 19.70
CA ASP A 252 -1.13 -23.25 19.04
C ASP A 252 -1.72 -23.90 17.75
N ARG A 253 -1.93 -23.12 16.69
CA ARG A 253 -2.40 -23.56 15.37
C ARG A 253 -2.08 -22.51 14.30
N THR A 254 -2.22 -22.87 13.02
CA THR A 254 -2.17 -21.88 11.93
C THR A 254 -3.30 -20.87 12.06
N HIS A 255 -2.98 -19.59 11.84
CA HIS A 255 -3.95 -18.51 11.73
C HIS A 255 -3.86 -17.84 10.35
N THR A 256 -5.00 -17.50 9.75
CA THR A 256 -5.07 -16.95 8.39
C THR A 256 -5.88 -15.66 8.34
N VAL A 257 -5.28 -14.64 7.75
CA VAL A 257 -5.87 -13.31 7.50
C VAL A 257 -5.63 -12.92 6.04
N ARG A 258 -6.57 -12.20 5.44
CA ARG A 258 -6.47 -11.71 4.05
C ARG A 258 -6.56 -10.19 4.03
N PHE A 259 -5.67 -9.54 3.28
CA PHE A 259 -5.81 -8.14 2.87
C PHE A 259 -6.42 -8.12 1.48
N VAL A 260 -7.54 -7.40 1.31
CA VAL A 260 -8.46 -7.61 0.18
C VAL A 260 -8.83 -6.30 -0.50
N LEU A 261 -8.58 -6.22 -1.80
CA LEU A 261 -9.17 -5.26 -2.73
C LEU A 261 -10.39 -5.90 -3.38
N LYS A 262 -11.61 -5.40 -3.10
CA LYS A 262 -12.85 -5.93 -3.69
C LYS A 262 -13.90 -4.86 -3.96
N SER A 263 -14.84 -5.18 -4.83
CA SER A 263 -16.12 -4.48 -4.95
C SER A 263 -17.04 -4.91 -3.81
N ARG A 264 -17.46 -4.00 -2.92
CA ARG A 264 -18.44 -4.31 -1.86
C ARG A 264 -19.82 -4.65 -2.45
N LYS A 265 -20.13 -4.11 -3.63
CA LYS A 265 -21.43 -4.22 -4.31
C LYS A 265 -21.64 -5.55 -5.05
N THR A 266 -20.57 -6.14 -5.58
CA THR A 266 -20.64 -7.39 -6.35
C THR A 266 -19.90 -8.55 -5.70
N GLY A 267 -19.16 -8.32 -4.60
CA GLY A 267 -18.29 -9.31 -3.98
C GLY A 267 -17.05 -9.68 -4.82
N LYS A 268 -16.89 -9.11 -6.02
CA LYS A 268 -15.75 -9.39 -6.92
C LYS A 268 -14.45 -8.96 -6.26
N VAL A 269 -13.62 -9.94 -5.93
CA VAL A 269 -12.22 -9.76 -5.51
C VAL A 269 -11.39 -9.37 -6.71
N PHE A 270 -10.50 -8.39 -6.53
CA PHE A 270 -9.50 -7.99 -7.53
C PHE A 270 -8.11 -8.43 -7.09
N VAL A 271 -7.79 -8.26 -5.80
CA VAL A 271 -6.59 -8.82 -5.14
C VAL A 271 -6.99 -9.33 -3.76
N ALA A 272 -6.54 -10.52 -3.39
CA ALA A 272 -6.56 -11.03 -2.02
C ALA A 272 -5.18 -11.57 -1.66
N THR A 273 -4.48 -10.85 -0.78
CA THR A 273 -3.17 -11.22 -0.25
C THR A 273 -3.37 -11.93 1.09
N THR A 274 -3.18 -13.24 1.10
CA THR A 274 -3.40 -14.12 2.25
C THR A 274 -2.10 -14.29 3.03
N PHE A 275 -2.10 -13.85 4.29
CA PHE A 275 -1.04 -14.10 5.25
C PHE A 275 -1.47 -15.29 6.13
N ARG A 276 -0.72 -16.39 6.06
CA ARG A 276 -0.80 -17.50 7.01
C ARG A 276 0.31 -17.35 8.03
N LEU A 277 -0.06 -17.25 9.31
CA LEU A 277 0.85 -17.44 10.43
C LEU A 277 0.86 -18.93 10.74
N LEU A 278 1.82 -19.66 10.18
CA LEU A 278 1.90 -21.13 10.22
C LEU A 278 2.42 -21.62 11.57
N TYR A 279 1.89 -22.75 12.04
CA TYR A 279 2.30 -23.42 13.28
C TYR A 279 2.38 -24.95 13.11
N GLY A 280 3.14 -25.62 13.98
CA GLY A 280 3.10 -27.07 14.16
C GLY A 280 3.23 -27.90 12.88
N GLU A 281 2.34 -28.87 12.68
CA GLU A 281 2.37 -29.77 11.52
C GLU A 281 2.23 -29.03 10.17
N GLU A 282 1.48 -27.93 10.11
CA GLU A 282 1.31 -27.14 8.89
C GLU A 282 2.61 -26.39 8.53
N LEU A 283 3.31 -25.84 9.53
CA LEU A 283 4.62 -25.23 9.34
C LEU A 283 5.64 -26.28 8.87
N GLU A 284 5.71 -27.43 9.55
CA GLU A 284 6.63 -28.50 9.19
C GLU A 284 6.33 -29.14 7.83
N LYS A 285 5.08 -29.13 7.39
CA LYS A 285 4.69 -29.49 6.01
C LYS A 285 5.12 -28.41 5.02
N ALA A 286 4.88 -27.13 5.32
CA ALA A 286 5.22 -26.01 4.44
C ALA A 286 6.73 -25.89 4.20
N LYS A 287 7.56 -26.02 5.26
CA LYS A 287 9.03 -26.07 5.15
C LYS A 287 9.49 -27.17 4.19
N LYS A 288 8.96 -28.39 4.35
CA LYS A 288 9.28 -29.54 3.46
C LYS A 288 8.90 -29.27 2.00
N THR A 289 7.76 -28.62 1.76
CA THR A 289 7.36 -28.19 0.41
C THR A 289 8.27 -27.09 -0.16
N SER A 290 8.63 -26.08 0.63
CA SER A 290 9.56 -25.02 0.21
C SER A 290 10.97 -25.56 -0.09
N ALA A 291 11.51 -26.45 0.75
CA ALA A 291 12.81 -27.09 0.52
C ALA A 291 12.82 -27.95 -0.76
N ALA A 292 11.75 -28.71 -1.00
CA ALA A 292 11.59 -29.48 -2.24
C ALA A 292 11.50 -28.59 -3.49
N ALA A 293 10.79 -27.46 -3.41
CA ALA A 293 10.69 -26.50 -4.50
C ALA A 293 12.03 -25.80 -4.80
N ALA A 294 12.79 -25.43 -3.76
CA ALA A 294 14.13 -24.85 -3.91
C ALA A 294 15.11 -25.85 -4.55
N GLY A 295 15.10 -27.12 -4.11
CA GLY A 295 15.92 -28.17 -4.72
C GLY A 295 15.57 -28.44 -6.20
N ALA A 296 14.28 -28.41 -6.54
CA ALA A 296 13.83 -28.53 -7.93
C ALA A 296 14.28 -27.35 -8.80
N ALA A 297 14.17 -26.11 -8.29
CA ALA A 297 14.62 -24.91 -9.01
C ALA A 297 16.14 -24.89 -9.27
N ALA A 298 16.94 -25.24 -8.26
CA ALA A 298 18.40 -25.37 -8.42
C ALA A 298 18.77 -26.48 -9.42
N THR A 299 18.03 -27.59 -9.43
CA THR A 299 18.23 -28.68 -10.40
C THR A 299 17.91 -28.25 -11.82
N ALA A 300 16.83 -27.48 -12.02
CA ALA A 300 16.43 -26.95 -13.32
C ALA A 300 17.48 -25.97 -13.90
N GLN A 301 17.95 -25.01 -13.10
CA GLN A 301 19.01 -24.08 -13.49
C GLN A 301 20.33 -24.80 -13.83
N THR A 302 20.64 -25.90 -13.12
CA THR A 302 21.80 -26.76 -13.43
C THR A 302 21.62 -27.56 -14.74
N GLY A 303 20.38 -27.74 -15.21
CA GLY A 303 20.04 -28.36 -16.49
C GLY A 303 20.34 -27.45 -17.68
N GLU A 304 19.82 -26.22 -17.69
CA GLU A 304 19.99 -25.26 -18.80
C GLU A 304 21.48 -25.00 -19.11
N ILE A 305 22.32 -24.88 -18.07
CA ILE A 305 23.78 -24.67 -18.21
C ILE A 305 24.45 -25.82 -19.00
N LYS A 306 23.96 -27.05 -18.90
CA LYS A 306 24.48 -28.20 -19.67
C LYS A 306 23.97 -28.24 -21.11
N GLU A 307 22.73 -27.83 -21.36
CA GLU A 307 22.13 -27.90 -22.69
C GLU A 307 22.74 -26.87 -23.65
N VAL A 308 23.00 -25.65 -23.19
CA VAL A 308 23.73 -24.61 -23.95
C VAL A 308 25.16 -25.04 -24.33
N THR A 309 25.79 -25.88 -23.50
CA THR A 309 27.18 -26.36 -23.73
C THR A 309 27.25 -27.57 -24.69
N SER A 310 26.12 -28.10 -25.17
CA SER A 310 26.06 -29.41 -25.85
C SER A 310 25.68 -29.36 -27.35
N GLN A 311 25.75 -28.21 -28.03
CA GLN A 311 25.40 -28.08 -29.45
C GLN A 311 26.53 -27.55 -30.36
N HIS A 312 27.67 -28.26 -30.39
CA HIS A 312 28.63 -28.25 -31.51
C HIS A 312 29.52 -29.51 -31.44
N VAL A 313 29.42 -30.43 -32.40
CA VAL A 313 30.41 -30.68 -33.49
C VAL A 313 29.76 -31.54 -34.61
N ASN A 314 30.39 -31.56 -35.80
CA ASN A 314 30.27 -32.58 -36.86
C ASN A 314 28.99 -32.61 -37.72
N THR A 315 29.02 -31.82 -38.81
CA THR A 315 28.53 -32.30 -40.11
C THR A 315 29.72 -32.92 -40.85
N ALA A 316 29.53 -34.04 -41.55
CA ALA A 316 30.63 -34.77 -42.21
C ALA A 316 30.94 -34.22 -43.61
N GLU A 317 32.22 -34.21 -43.99
CA GLU A 317 32.68 -34.04 -45.37
C GLU A 317 32.90 -35.41 -46.04
N ASP A 318 32.68 -35.45 -47.36
CA ASP A 318 33.21 -36.45 -48.27
C ASP A 318 33.56 -35.74 -49.58
N HIS A 319 34.81 -35.83 -50.06
CA HIS A 319 35.17 -36.15 -51.45
C HIS A 319 36.69 -36.11 -51.70
N GLN A 320 37.31 -37.31 -51.78
CA GLN A 320 38.39 -37.74 -52.70
C GLN A 320 39.71 -36.92 -52.91
N LYS A 321 40.82 -37.69 -52.89
CA LYS A 321 42.11 -37.57 -53.65
C LYS A 321 43.26 -36.67 -53.14
N GLU A 322 44.21 -37.34 -52.49
CA GLU A 322 45.66 -37.48 -52.81
C GLU A 322 46.31 -36.70 -54.00
N PRO A 323 47.66 -36.52 -54.05
CA PRO A 323 48.71 -36.87 -53.04
C PRO A 323 49.88 -35.85 -52.83
N MET A 324 50.81 -36.17 -51.90
CA MET A 324 52.23 -35.67 -51.76
C MET A 324 52.47 -34.16 -51.50
N SER A 325 53.23 -33.71 -50.49
CA SER A 325 54.65 -34.07 -50.25
C SER A 325 55.22 -33.56 -48.90
N GLN A 326 56.29 -34.26 -48.46
CA GLN A 326 57.32 -34.05 -47.42
C GLN A 326 57.53 -32.68 -46.68
N ASN A 327 57.85 -32.83 -45.38
CA ASN A 327 58.86 -32.10 -44.56
C ASN A 327 58.80 -30.57 -44.36
N GLY A 328 58.73 -30.11 -43.10
CA GLY A 328 59.05 -28.72 -42.74
C GLY A 328 58.80 -28.31 -41.28
N SER A 329 59.87 -28.14 -40.51
CA SER A 329 59.96 -27.31 -39.30
C SER A 329 61.32 -26.56 -39.39
N PRO A 330 61.62 -25.49 -38.61
CA PRO A 330 60.91 -24.95 -37.44
C PRO A 330 60.74 -23.39 -37.39
N GLY A 331 60.11 -22.89 -36.32
CA GLY A 331 60.29 -21.52 -35.79
C GLY A 331 59.43 -20.40 -36.40
N ASN A 332 59.36 -19.20 -35.81
CA ASN A 332 59.80 -18.70 -34.49
C ASN A 332 59.17 -17.30 -34.22
N SER A 333 59.09 -16.84 -32.95
CA SER A 333 58.83 -15.44 -32.51
C SER A 333 57.49 -14.80 -32.95
N ASN A 334 56.86 -13.82 -32.29
CA ASN A 334 56.89 -13.22 -30.94
C ASN A 334 55.41 -12.84 -30.61
N GLY A 335 54.97 -12.53 -29.39
CA GLY A 335 55.71 -12.31 -28.15
C GLY A 335 55.66 -10.85 -27.68
N GLU A 336 54.51 -10.38 -27.19
CA GLU A 336 54.41 -9.12 -26.42
C GLU A 336 53.18 -9.16 -25.48
N GLN A 337 53.34 -8.65 -24.26
CA GLN A 337 52.30 -8.44 -23.26
C GLN A 337 52.39 -6.99 -22.79
N GLU A 338 51.25 -6.33 -22.56
CA GLU A 338 51.17 -5.22 -21.62
C GLU A 338 50.02 -5.45 -20.62
N THR A 339 50.21 -4.90 -19.42
CA THR A 339 49.29 -5.00 -18.29
C THR A 339 49.24 -3.65 -17.60
N LEU A 340 48.04 -3.14 -17.29
CA LEU A 340 47.84 -1.89 -16.55
C LEU A 340 46.90 -2.07 -15.36
N GLU A 341 47.05 -1.19 -14.38
CA GLU A 341 46.67 -1.40 -12.98
C GLU A 341 45.26 -0.90 -12.62
N PRO A 342 44.64 -1.40 -11.53
CA PRO A 342 43.34 -0.92 -11.05
C PRO A 342 43.41 0.46 -10.37
N LEU A 343 42.39 1.30 -10.63
CA LEU A 343 42.27 2.63 -10.02
C LEU A 343 41.79 2.56 -8.56
N LYS A 344 42.36 3.42 -7.71
CA LYS A 344 41.93 3.64 -6.32
C LYS A 344 40.68 4.55 -6.27
N GLY A 345 39.79 4.29 -5.31
CA GLY A 345 38.78 5.26 -4.88
C GLY A 345 39.34 6.32 -3.92
N PRO A 346 38.63 7.45 -3.72
CA PRO A 346 39.01 8.48 -2.74
C PRO A 346 38.68 8.07 -1.30
N GLU A 347 39.46 8.58 -0.35
CA GLU A 347 39.30 8.35 1.09
C GLU A 347 38.30 9.32 1.74
N ALA A 348 37.77 8.96 2.92
CA ALA A 348 36.84 9.77 3.67
C ALA A 348 37.55 10.88 4.48
N GLY A 349 37.01 12.10 4.43
CA GLY A 349 37.37 13.18 5.36
C GLY A 349 36.38 13.26 6.52
N ASN A 350 36.88 13.41 7.74
CA ASN A 350 36.04 13.70 8.91
C ASN A 350 35.39 15.09 8.78
N VAL A 351 34.10 15.18 9.07
CA VAL A 351 33.37 16.44 9.29
C VAL A 351 32.48 16.26 10.52
N ASP A 352 32.44 17.27 11.40
CA ASP A 352 31.72 17.21 12.68
C ASP A 352 30.20 17.43 12.48
N PRO A 353 29.28 16.62 13.05
CA PRO A 353 27.86 16.69 12.71
C PRO A 353 27.11 17.98 13.12
N GLU A 354 27.68 18.85 13.97
CA GLU A 354 26.92 19.95 14.60
C GLU A 354 26.94 21.30 13.84
N GLU A 355 27.69 21.44 12.72
CA GLU A 355 27.86 22.74 12.02
C GLU A 355 26.98 22.93 10.75
N LEU A 356 25.92 22.13 10.55
CA LEU A 356 24.95 22.30 9.45
C LEU A 356 23.63 23.01 9.84
N LEU A 357 23.45 23.36 11.11
CA LEU A 357 22.21 23.94 11.64
C LEU A 357 22.26 25.47 11.79
N GLN A 358 22.60 26.23 10.72
CA GLN A 358 22.37 27.69 10.65
C GLN A 358 22.61 28.34 9.26
N GLN A 359 21.82 27.98 8.24
CA GLN A 359 21.71 28.81 7.01
C GLN A 359 20.25 28.96 6.54
N PRO A 360 19.77 30.19 6.21
CA PRO A 360 18.40 30.40 5.77
C PRO A 360 18.22 30.03 4.29
N ILE A 361 17.20 29.23 3.99
CA ILE A 361 16.86 28.82 2.62
C ILE A 361 16.33 30.02 1.84
N GLN A 362 17.11 30.51 0.86
CA GLN A 362 16.63 31.44 -0.15
C GLN A 362 15.95 30.66 -1.28
N GLY A 363 14.73 31.08 -1.65
CA GLY A 363 14.00 30.49 -2.77
C GLY A 363 14.64 30.84 -4.13
N PRO A 364 14.42 30.03 -5.19
CA PRO A 364 15.00 30.28 -6.50
C PRO A 364 14.51 31.60 -7.09
N GLN A 365 15.45 32.42 -7.56
CA GLN A 365 15.14 33.66 -8.28
C GLN A 365 14.61 33.33 -9.68
N THR A 366 13.54 34.01 -10.09
CA THR A 366 13.02 33.95 -11.46
C THR A 366 13.67 35.03 -12.32
N ASP A 367 14.51 34.65 -13.28
CA ASP A 367 15.04 35.58 -14.27
C ASP A 367 13.94 36.16 -15.17
N MET A 368 13.87 37.48 -15.25
CA MET A 368 13.00 38.18 -16.20
C MET A 368 13.73 38.47 -17.50
N VAL A 369 13.16 38.04 -18.63
CA VAL A 369 13.53 38.55 -19.97
C VAL A 369 12.33 39.27 -20.59
N HIS A 370 12.60 40.32 -21.36
CA HIS A 370 11.60 41.33 -21.73
C HIS A 370 10.52 40.90 -22.72
N ARG A 371 9.27 41.13 -22.31
CA ARG A 371 8.31 42.08 -22.93
C ARG A 371 8.40 42.28 -24.45
N SER A 372 7.31 41.93 -25.13
CA SER A 372 6.82 42.62 -26.34
C SER A 372 5.32 42.84 -26.20
N GLU A 373 4.82 43.98 -26.70
CA GLU A 373 3.47 44.48 -26.42
C GLU A 373 2.58 44.37 -27.66
N VAL A 374 1.30 44.03 -27.46
CA VAL A 374 0.22 44.33 -28.41
C VAL A 374 -1.01 44.81 -27.62
N GLU A 375 -1.62 45.86 -28.13
CA GLU A 375 -2.72 46.66 -27.56
C GLU A 375 -3.93 45.90 -27.00
N GLN A 376 -4.55 46.51 -26.00
CA GLN A 376 -5.98 46.38 -25.72
C GLN A 376 -6.75 47.46 -26.49
N GLN A 377 -7.95 47.16 -26.99
CA GLN A 377 -9.16 47.91 -26.66
C GLN A 377 -10.45 47.13 -27.05
N PRO A 378 -11.62 47.45 -26.48
CA PRO A 378 -12.80 46.56 -26.47
C PRO A 378 -13.88 46.97 -27.50
N LEU A 379 -15.01 46.22 -27.54
CA LEU A 379 -16.38 46.76 -27.31
C LEU A 379 -17.49 45.67 -27.42
N GLN A 380 -18.53 45.82 -26.58
CA GLN A 380 -19.97 45.55 -26.80
C GLN A 380 -20.48 44.26 -27.49
N GLY A 381 -21.36 43.53 -26.76
CA GLY A 381 -22.62 43.01 -27.33
C GLY A 381 -23.75 44.07 -27.27
N PRO A 382 -25.03 43.77 -27.58
CA PRO A 382 -25.69 42.45 -27.54
C PRO A 382 -26.48 42.07 -28.82
N GLY A 383 -27.18 40.93 -28.83
CA GLY A 383 -28.21 40.64 -29.85
C GLY A 383 -28.79 39.23 -29.89
N GLU A 384 -29.92 39.01 -29.21
CA GLU A 384 -31.02 38.14 -29.70
C GLU A 384 -32.14 39.08 -30.22
N PRO A 385 -33.03 38.64 -31.14
CA PRO A 385 -34.30 38.03 -30.69
C PRO A 385 -34.94 37.00 -31.67
N ASN A 386 -36.12 36.48 -31.26
CA ASN A 386 -37.05 35.60 -32.00
C ASN A 386 -36.59 34.13 -32.19
N GLY A 387 -37.30 33.09 -31.76
CA GLY A 387 -38.55 33.02 -30.98
C GLY A 387 -39.81 32.71 -31.80
N THR A 388 -40.47 31.60 -31.48
CA THR A 388 -41.90 31.33 -31.78
C THR A 388 -42.46 30.39 -30.70
N ARG A 389 -43.72 30.60 -30.30
CA ARG A 389 -44.45 29.90 -29.22
C ARG A 389 -45.76 29.33 -29.78
N LEU A 390 -46.19 28.16 -29.29
CA LEU A 390 -47.56 27.75 -28.93
C LEU A 390 -47.40 26.59 -27.91
N ASP A 391 -47.97 26.56 -26.70
CA ASP A 391 -49.39 26.60 -26.27
C ASP A 391 -50.12 25.25 -26.50
N GLU A 392 -50.95 24.72 -25.59
CA GLU A 392 -51.44 25.25 -24.30
C GLU A 392 -52.05 24.16 -23.37
N SER A 393 -52.36 24.53 -22.10
CA SER A 393 -53.49 24.00 -21.27
C SER A 393 -53.38 22.56 -20.67
N GLU A 394 -53.96 22.14 -19.54
CA GLU A 394 -54.91 22.66 -18.50
C GLU A 394 -54.46 22.20 -17.07
N ARG A 395 -54.57 22.98 -15.97
CA ARG A 395 -55.68 23.06 -14.95
C ARG A 395 -56.14 21.71 -14.32
N SER A 396 -56.62 21.57 -13.07
CA SER A 396 -56.41 22.17 -11.71
C SER A 396 -57.20 21.27 -10.68
N GLU A 397 -57.57 21.50 -9.40
CA GLU A 397 -57.72 22.63 -8.45
C GLU A 397 -57.59 22.16 -6.96
N ASP A 398 -57.00 23.01 -6.09
CA ASP A 398 -57.31 23.26 -4.64
C ASP A 398 -57.18 22.24 -3.46
N VAL A 399 -57.43 22.79 -2.25
CA VAL A 399 -57.10 22.32 -0.87
C VAL A 399 -58.40 22.19 -0.01
N PRO A 400 -58.56 22.32 1.35
CA PRO A 400 -57.66 22.72 2.48
C PRO A 400 -57.75 21.85 3.79
N THR A 401 -57.14 22.34 4.88
CA THR A 401 -57.26 21.96 6.33
C THR A 401 -56.62 20.66 6.83
N GLY A 402 -56.08 20.60 8.05
CA GLY A 402 -55.84 21.67 9.05
C GLY A 402 -55.47 21.13 10.44
N GLY A 403 -55.11 22.03 11.37
CA GLY A 403 -54.81 21.71 12.78
C GLY A 403 -53.40 22.07 13.22
N ALA A 404 -53.24 22.56 14.45
CA ALA A 404 -51.96 23.02 15.00
C ALA A 404 -51.81 22.61 16.47
N GLU A 405 -50.57 22.47 16.94
CA GLU A 405 -50.22 22.63 18.35
C GLU A 405 -48.77 23.13 18.46
N ALA A 406 -48.44 23.83 19.55
CA ALA A 406 -47.14 24.49 19.73
C ALA A 406 -46.65 24.34 21.17
N ARG A 407 -45.33 24.15 21.36
CA ARG A 407 -44.74 24.21 22.70
C ARG A 407 -43.24 24.54 22.72
N SER A 408 -42.90 25.48 23.60
CA SER A 408 -41.62 25.69 24.29
C SER A 408 -40.31 25.38 23.54
N GLN A 409 -39.59 26.45 23.21
CA GLN A 409 -38.12 26.40 23.17
C GLN A 409 -37.58 26.09 24.58
N HIS A 410 -36.47 25.35 24.64
CA HIS A 410 -35.57 25.28 25.78
C HIS A 410 -34.16 25.18 25.23
N ASP A 411 -33.31 26.16 25.58
CA ASP A 411 -31.89 26.12 25.26
C ASP A 411 -31.17 25.31 26.35
N ASP A 412 -30.53 24.21 25.96
CA ASP A 412 -29.60 23.42 26.79
C ASP A 412 -28.24 23.44 26.09
N GLU A 413 -27.33 24.33 26.52
CA GLU A 413 -25.95 24.36 26.04
C GLU A 413 -25.22 23.08 26.47
N HIS A 414 -24.52 22.40 25.56
CA HIS A 414 -23.83 21.14 25.88
C HIS A 414 -22.49 21.40 26.63
N PRO A 415 -22.37 21.09 27.94
CA PRO A 415 -21.11 21.28 28.67
C PRO A 415 -19.99 20.32 28.22
N ALA A 416 -20.32 19.35 27.35
CA ALA A 416 -19.36 18.43 26.76
C ALA A 416 -18.48 19.08 25.66
N GLU A 417 -18.97 20.10 24.95
CA GLU A 417 -18.22 20.70 23.84
C GLU A 417 -17.17 21.70 24.35
N HIS A 418 -17.55 22.57 25.30
CA HIS A 418 -16.61 23.50 25.95
C HIS A 418 -15.46 22.75 26.68
N ALA A 419 -15.75 21.59 27.28
CA ALA A 419 -14.74 20.74 27.90
C ALA A 419 -13.78 20.07 26.88
N VAL A 420 -14.17 19.96 25.61
CA VAL A 420 -13.30 19.49 24.53
C VAL A 420 -12.43 20.62 23.99
N GLU A 421 -12.95 21.84 23.87
CA GLU A 421 -12.18 23.01 23.43
C GLU A 421 -11.06 23.38 24.42
N GLU A 422 -11.32 23.35 25.74
CA GLU A 422 -10.28 23.58 26.76
C GLU A 422 -9.13 22.56 26.67
N VAL A 423 -9.44 21.28 26.39
CA VAL A 423 -8.43 20.22 26.24
C VAL A 423 -7.62 20.39 24.95
N ILE A 424 -8.23 20.90 23.87
CA ILE A 424 -7.54 21.24 22.62
C ILE A 424 -6.59 22.43 22.86
N ALA A 425 -7.07 23.50 23.49
CA ALA A 425 -6.26 24.68 23.81
C ALA A 425 -5.04 24.33 24.68
N ALA A 426 -5.23 23.56 25.76
CA ALA A 426 -4.15 23.11 26.64
C ALA A 426 -3.12 22.20 25.93
N SER A 427 -3.54 21.46 24.90
CA SER A 427 -2.65 20.66 24.05
C SER A 427 -1.81 21.55 23.12
N GLU A 428 -2.42 22.58 22.52
CA GLU A 428 -1.68 23.53 21.68
C GLU A 428 -0.68 24.39 22.45
N GLU A 429 -1.00 24.83 23.67
CA GLU A 429 -0.04 25.58 24.50
C GLU A 429 1.19 24.75 24.87
N ARG A 430 1.01 23.47 25.22
CA ARG A 430 2.15 22.55 25.42
C ARG A 430 2.99 22.43 24.16
N ARG A 431 2.35 22.17 23.01
CA ARG A 431 3.05 22.05 21.72
C ARG A 431 3.81 23.33 21.32
N LYS A 432 3.34 24.51 21.72
CA LYS A 432 4.03 25.80 21.54
C LYS A 432 5.18 25.97 22.55
N SER A 433 5.02 25.52 23.79
CA SER A 433 6.07 25.57 24.82
C SER A 433 7.23 24.60 24.55
N GLU A 434 6.97 23.50 23.86
CA GLU A 434 7.95 22.47 23.46
C GLU A 434 8.70 22.83 22.17
N GLN A 435 8.27 23.86 21.44
CA GLN A 435 8.97 24.41 20.26
C GLN A 435 9.79 25.69 20.55
N ASN A 436 9.74 26.18 21.79
CA ASN A 436 10.48 27.37 22.26
C ASN A 436 11.49 27.00 23.38
N LYS A 437 12.12 25.82 23.27
CA LYS A 437 13.19 25.29 24.13
C LYS A 437 14.24 24.59 23.28
#